data_AF-A0A7C6P3H1-F1
#
_entry.id   AF-A0A7C6P3H1-F1
#
_cell.length_a   1.000
_cell.length_b   1.000
_cell.length_c   1.000
_cell.angle_alpha   90.00
_cell.angle_beta   90.00
_cell.angle_gamma   90.00
#
_symmetry.space_group_name_H-M   'P 1'
#
loop_
_entity.id
_entity.type
_entity.pdbx_description
1 polymer ?
#
loop_
_entity_poly.entity_id
_entity_poly.type
_entity_poly.pdbx_seq_one_letter_code
_entity_poly.pdbx_strand_id
1 'polypeptide(L)'
;GNSAVISATQLHASAIIAITKKGTTARIVSSYRPTTPIIACALDEQTCRQLYLYWNVLPIMAERKATTDDLFSHGLERAMSTGMLKKGDKVAIVGASVAGDAAIDVLKLQIV
;
A
#
# COMPACT_ATOMS: atom_id res chain seq x y z
N GLY A 1 -16.60 7.92 5.00
CA GLY A 1 -15.90 8.18 3.73
C GLY A 1 -14.97 7.05 3.36
N ASN A 2 -13.84 6.91 4.05
CA ASN A 2 -12.69 6.10 3.60
C ASN A 2 -12.98 4.61 3.37
N SER A 3 -13.84 3.97 4.16
CA SER A 3 -14.21 2.56 3.95
C SER A 3 -14.91 2.32 2.61
N ALA A 4 -15.83 3.20 2.20
CA ALA A 4 -16.56 3.05 0.94
C ALA A 4 -15.62 3.20 -0.27
N VAL A 5 -14.67 4.14 -0.19
CA VAL A 5 -13.66 4.35 -1.23
C VAL A 5 -12.73 3.13 -1.31
N ILE A 6 -12.22 2.64 -0.18
CA ILE A 6 -11.37 1.43 -0.14
C ILE A 6 -12.14 0.22 -0.70
N SER A 7 -13.40 0.05 -0.31
CA SER A 7 -14.25 -1.03 -0.79
C SER A 7 -14.51 -0.97 -2.29
N ALA A 8 -14.85 0.20 -2.83
CA ALA A 8 -15.03 0.38 -4.28
C ALA A 8 -13.72 0.14 -5.04
N THR A 9 -12.59 0.47 -4.43
CA THR A 9 -11.27 0.35 -5.05
C THR A 9 -10.78 -1.10 -5.08
N GLN A 10 -11.03 -1.90 -4.03
CA GLN A 10 -10.65 -3.33 -4.01
C GLN A 10 -11.44 -4.18 -5.01
N LEU A 11 -12.67 -3.78 -5.36
CA LEU A 11 -13.59 -4.53 -6.23
C LEU A 11 -13.03 -4.84 -7.63
N HIS A 12 -12.00 -4.12 -8.08
CA HIS A 12 -11.37 -4.29 -9.39
C HIS A 12 -9.84 -4.34 -9.37
N ALA A 13 -9.22 -4.38 -8.18
CA ALA A 13 -7.78 -4.40 -8.04
C ALA A 13 -7.28 -5.82 -7.70
N SER A 14 -6.21 -6.25 -8.37
CA SER A 14 -5.46 -7.46 -8.04
C SER A 14 -4.74 -7.35 -6.69
N ALA A 15 -4.32 -6.13 -6.31
CA ALA A 15 -3.70 -5.84 -5.01
C ALA A 15 -3.93 -4.39 -4.57
N ILE A 16 -3.81 -4.14 -3.26
CA ILE A 16 -3.73 -2.80 -2.68
C ILE A 16 -2.28 -2.53 -2.26
N ILE A 17 -1.61 -1.53 -2.83
CA ILE A 17 -0.30 -1.09 -2.38
C ILE A 17 -0.48 0.00 -1.31
N ALA A 18 -0.06 -0.28 -0.09
CA ALA A 18 -0.13 0.66 1.02
C ALA A 18 1.26 1.25 1.32
N ILE A 19 1.48 2.52 1.01
CA ILE A 19 2.72 3.21 1.39
C ILE A 19 2.61 3.68 2.84
N THR A 20 3.56 3.26 3.70
CA THR A 20 3.46 3.56 5.12
C THR A 20 4.81 3.78 5.81
N LYS A 21 4.91 4.89 6.57
CA LYS A 21 6.11 5.22 7.36
C LYS A 21 6.17 4.47 8.70
N LYS A 22 5.04 4.32 9.38
CA LYS A 22 4.92 3.72 10.74
C LYS A 22 3.89 2.59 10.81
N GLY A 23 3.46 2.07 9.66
CA GLY A 23 2.42 1.04 9.56
C GLY A 23 0.97 1.54 9.67
N THR A 24 0.73 2.82 9.99
CA THR A 24 -0.62 3.37 10.21
C THR A 24 -1.55 3.16 9.02
N THR A 25 -1.09 3.45 7.80
CA THR A 25 -1.87 3.27 6.56
C THR A 25 -2.28 1.81 6.38
N ALA A 26 -1.31 0.89 6.41
CA ALA A 26 -1.56 -0.53 6.25
C ALA A 26 -2.48 -1.08 7.35
N ARG A 27 -2.32 -0.61 8.59
CA ARG A 27 -3.21 -0.94 9.72
C ARG A 27 -4.65 -0.52 9.43
N ILE A 28 -4.88 0.72 9.00
CA ILE A 28 -6.22 1.22 8.67
C ILE A 28 -6.83 0.42 7.52
N VAL A 29 -6.10 0.22 6.43
CA VAL A 29 -6.59 -0.56 5.27
C VAL A 29 -6.94 -1.99 5.69
N SER A 30 -6.06 -2.65 6.45
CA SER A 30 -6.28 -4.02 6.96
C SER A 30 -7.49 -4.12 7.90
N SER A 31 -7.81 -3.05 8.64
CA SER A 31 -8.96 -3.05 9.57
C SER A 31 -10.31 -3.17 8.86
N TYR A 32 -10.38 -2.77 7.58
CA TYR A 32 -11.56 -2.99 6.73
C TYR A 32 -11.65 -4.41 6.17
N ARG A 33 -10.67 -5.27 6.49
CA ARG A 33 -10.58 -6.68 6.10
C ARG A 33 -10.81 -6.91 4.60
N PRO A 34 -10.07 -6.22 3.71
CA PRO A 34 -10.20 -6.45 2.28
C PRO A 34 -9.87 -7.91 1.93
N THR A 35 -10.60 -8.44 0.96
CA THR A 35 -10.31 -9.77 0.38
C THR A 35 -9.12 -9.72 -0.56
N THR A 36 -8.87 -8.55 -1.16
CA THR A 36 -7.69 -8.24 -1.98
C THR A 36 -6.43 -8.12 -1.10
N PRO A 37 -5.29 -8.71 -1.49
CA PRO A 37 -4.05 -8.63 -0.72
C PRO A 37 -3.53 -7.20 -0.60
N ILE A 38 -3.00 -6.86 0.58
CA ILE A 38 -2.41 -5.54 0.86
C ILE A 38 -0.88 -5.68 0.82
N ILE A 39 -0.24 -5.13 -0.20
CA ILE A 39 1.22 -5.04 -0.29
C ILE A 39 1.66 -3.75 0.43
N ALA A 40 2.21 -3.88 1.64
CA ALA A 40 2.58 -2.72 2.45
C ALA A 40 4.07 -2.37 2.28
N CYS A 41 4.35 -1.19 1.73
CA CYS A 41 5.71 -0.68 1.60
C CYS A 41 6.13 0.01 2.90
N ALA A 42 6.99 -0.66 3.68
CA ALA A 42 7.55 -0.14 4.92
C ALA A 42 8.98 0.38 4.72
N LEU A 43 9.36 1.41 5.47
CA LEU A 43 10.66 2.09 5.36
C LEU A 43 11.69 1.64 6.39
N ASP A 44 11.31 0.73 7.29
CA ASP A 44 12.16 0.17 8.33
C ASP A 44 11.70 -1.25 8.66
N GLU A 45 12.65 -2.08 9.09
CA GLU A 45 12.39 -3.50 9.32
C GLU A 45 11.47 -3.75 10.53
N GLN A 46 11.47 -2.87 11.53
CA GLN A 46 10.63 -3.04 12.71
C GLN A 46 9.17 -2.93 12.31
N THR A 47 8.81 -1.89 11.56
CA THR A 47 7.50 -1.72 10.96
C THR A 47 7.17 -2.91 10.07
N CYS A 48 8.09 -3.32 9.19
CA CYS A 48 7.90 -4.47 8.29
C CYS A 48 7.52 -5.75 9.06
N ARG A 49 8.25 -6.06 10.14
CA ARG A 49 7.95 -7.21 11.03
C ARG A 49 6.59 -7.11 11.69
N GLN A 50 6.21 -5.93 12.18
CA GLN A 50 4.91 -5.70 12.83
C GLN A 50 3.74 -5.88 11.85
N LEU A 51 3.93 -5.47 10.59
CA LEU A 51 2.90 -5.51 9.56
C LEU A 51 2.47 -6.94 9.18
N TYR A 52 3.33 -7.95 9.35
CA TYR A 52 2.94 -9.36 9.14
C TYR A 52 1.79 -9.82 10.04
N LEU A 53 1.53 -9.14 11.16
CA LEU A 53 0.44 -9.46 12.08
C LEU A 53 -0.91 -8.91 11.63
N TYR A 54 -0.94 -8.08 10.59
CA TYR A 54 -2.16 -7.43 10.13
C TYR A 54 -2.86 -8.24 9.05
N TRP A 55 -4.18 -8.09 9.02
CA TRP A 55 -5.06 -8.87 8.15
C TRP A 55 -4.71 -8.69 6.68
N ASN A 56 -4.33 -9.78 6.02
CA ASN A 56 -4.05 -9.83 4.58
C ASN A 56 -2.94 -8.86 4.14
N VAL A 57 -1.98 -8.57 5.03
CA VAL A 57 -0.86 -7.68 4.76
C VAL A 57 0.40 -8.47 4.40
N LEU A 58 0.97 -8.15 3.24
CA LEU A 58 2.24 -8.63 2.73
C LEU A 58 3.23 -7.44 2.76
N PRO A 59 4.04 -7.30 3.81
CA PRO A 59 4.96 -6.18 3.90
C PRO A 59 6.19 -6.41 3.02
N ILE A 60 6.64 -5.33 2.37
CA ILE A 60 7.87 -5.27 1.59
C ILE A 60 8.71 -4.09 2.06
N MET A 61 10.03 -4.30 2.11
CA MET A 61 10.97 -3.22 2.39
C MET A 61 11.10 -2.31 1.18
N ALA A 62 10.84 -1.03 1.40
CA ALA A 62 11.02 0.05 0.46
C ALA A 62 12.03 1.06 0.99
N GLU A 63 12.77 1.69 0.09
CA GLU A 63 13.69 2.76 0.44
C GLU A 63 12.96 4.10 0.61
N ARG A 64 13.51 4.97 1.46
CA ARG A 64 13.04 6.36 1.52
C ARG A 64 13.33 7.04 0.19
N LYS A 65 12.31 7.68 -0.37
CA LYS A 65 12.43 8.57 -1.53
C LYS A 65 12.04 10.00 -1.16
N ALA A 66 12.49 10.96 -1.96
CA ALA A 66 12.31 12.38 -1.69
C ALA A 66 10.87 12.85 -1.93
N THR A 67 10.17 12.23 -2.88
CA THR A 67 8.79 12.58 -3.25
C THR A 67 7.83 11.40 -3.05
N THR A 68 6.53 11.69 -2.94
CA THR A 68 5.49 10.65 -2.88
C THR A 68 5.47 9.81 -4.16
N ASP A 69 5.63 10.44 -5.32
CA ASP A 69 5.59 9.78 -6.63
C ASP A 69 6.76 8.82 -6.84
N ASP A 70 7.97 9.21 -6.41
CA ASP A 70 9.13 8.31 -6.42
C ASP A 70 8.92 7.13 -5.48
N LEU A 71 8.32 7.37 -4.32
CA LEU A 71 8.03 6.32 -3.34
C LEU A 71 6.95 5.35 -3.86
N PHE A 72 5.96 5.86 -4.59
CA PHE A 72 4.95 5.05 -5.26
C PHE A 72 5.57 4.19 -6.38
N SER A 73 6.37 4.80 -7.25
CA SER A 73 7.03 4.10 -8.37
C SER A 73 7.96 3.02 -7.83
N HIS A 74 8.76 3.35 -6.82
CA HIS A 74 9.63 2.39 -6.15
C HIS A 74 8.85 1.25 -5.47
N GLY A 75 7.78 1.57 -4.74
CA GLY A 75 6.93 0.55 -4.11
C GLY A 75 6.34 -0.43 -5.12
N LEU A 76 5.93 0.07 -6.30
CA LEU A 76 5.44 -0.75 -7.39
C LEU A 76 6.53 -1.67 -7.96
N GLU A 77 7.70 -1.12 -8.29
CA GLU A 77 8.83 -1.89 -8.79
C GLU A 77 9.22 -3.02 -7.82
N ARG A 78 9.28 -2.71 -6.52
CA ARG A 78 9.56 -3.69 -5.47
C ARG A 78 8.50 -4.77 -5.44
N ALA A 79 7.21 -4.40 -5.46
CA ALA A 79 6.12 -5.35 -5.48
C ALA A 79 6.16 -6.27 -6.72
N MET A 80 6.45 -5.73 -7.91
CA MET A 80 6.66 -6.53 -9.12
C MET A 80 7.86 -7.48 -8.99
N SER A 81 8.98 -7.01 -8.42
CA SER A 81 10.19 -7.83 -8.26
C SER A 81 9.98 -9.03 -7.33
N THR A 82 9.01 -8.95 -6.41
CA THR A 82 8.63 -10.08 -5.53
C THR A 82 7.76 -11.13 -6.22
N GLY A 83 7.30 -10.88 -7.45
CA GLY A 83 6.36 -11.73 -8.17
C GLY A 83 4.90 -11.63 -7.69
N MET A 84 4.61 -10.73 -6.75
CA MET A 84 3.25 -10.48 -6.23
C MET A 84 2.37 -9.72 -7.21
N LEU A 85 2.96 -9.03 -8.19
CA LEU A 85 2.27 -8.29 -9.24
C LEU A 85 2.82 -8.69 -10.61
N LYS A 86 1.94 -8.71 -11.61
CA LYS A 86 2.27 -8.95 -13.01
C LYS A 86 1.83 -7.78 -13.87
N LYS A 87 2.47 -7.60 -15.02
CA LYS A 87 2.06 -6.61 -16.01
C LYS A 87 0.60 -6.85 -16.41
N GLY A 88 -0.20 -5.78 -16.43
CA GLY A 88 -1.63 -5.83 -16.67
C GLY A 88 -2.50 -5.95 -15.42
N ASP A 89 -1.91 -6.19 -14.24
CA ASP A 89 -2.65 -6.15 -12.98
C ASP A 89 -3.12 -4.73 -12.67
N LYS A 90 -4.35 -4.63 -12.16
CA LYS A 90 -4.88 -3.37 -11.63
C LYS A 90 -4.49 -3.26 -10.17
N VAL A 91 -3.84 -2.17 -9.80
CA VAL A 91 -3.42 -1.94 -8.42
C VAL A 91 -4.03 -0.67 -7.86
N ALA A 92 -4.45 -0.78 -6.61
CA ALA A 92 -4.97 0.30 -5.80
C ALA A 92 -3.86 0.83 -4.91
N ILE A 93 -3.39 2.04 -5.14
CA ILE A 93 -2.36 2.65 -4.31
C ILE A 93 -3.01 3.52 -3.26
N VAL A 94 -2.62 3.32 -2.00
CA VAL A 94 -3.14 4.02 -0.83
C VAL A 94 -1.97 4.57 -0.02
N GLY A 95 -1.96 5.87 0.25
CA GLY A 95 -0.89 6.53 1.00
C GLY A 95 -1.30 7.87 1.59
N ALA A 96 -0.46 8.39 2.47
CA ALA A 96 -0.51 9.78 2.90
C ALA A 96 0.51 10.58 2.07
N SER A 97 0.13 11.77 1.61
CA SER A 97 1.08 12.70 0.99
C SER A 97 2.20 13.04 1.99
N VAL A 98 3.44 13.24 1.52
CA VAL A 98 4.58 13.57 2.42
C VAL A 98 4.34 14.88 3.21
N ALA A 99 3.36 15.68 2.81
CA ALA A 99 3.06 17.01 3.34
C ALA A 99 2.13 17.07 4.57
N GLY A 100 1.53 15.96 5.04
CA GLY A 100 0.50 16.04 6.10
C GLY A 100 0.41 14.82 7.01
N ASP A 101 0.21 15.09 8.30
CA ASP A 101 0.05 14.10 9.35
C ASP A 101 -1.15 13.17 9.15
N ALA A 102 -0.88 11.88 9.37
CA ALA A 102 -1.81 10.80 9.77
C ALA A 102 -3.04 10.45 8.90
N ALA A 103 -3.50 11.30 7.98
CA ALA A 103 -4.64 10.98 7.12
C ALA A 103 -4.22 10.22 5.85
N ILE A 104 -4.95 9.15 5.52
CA ILE A 104 -4.87 8.55 4.18
C ILE A 104 -5.49 9.54 3.21
N ASP A 105 -4.65 10.16 2.37
CA ASP A 105 -5.05 11.29 1.53
C ASP A 105 -5.00 10.97 0.03
N VAL A 106 -4.23 9.95 -0.35
CA VAL A 106 -4.04 9.59 -1.75
C VAL A 106 -4.54 8.18 -2.01
N LEU A 107 -5.56 8.09 -2.87
CA LEU A 107 -6.03 6.84 -3.47
C LEU A 107 -5.92 6.94 -4.99
N LYS A 108 -5.06 6.12 -5.60
CA LYS A 108 -4.80 6.11 -7.04
C LYS A 108 -4.95 4.70 -7.59
N LEU A 109 -5.79 4.52 -8.61
CA LEU A 109 -5.88 3.29 -9.37
C LEU A 109 -4.98 3.38 -10.59
N GLN A 110 -4.13 2.38 -10.81
CA GLN A 110 -3.31 2.29 -12.01
C GLN A 110 -3.13 0.83 -12.45
N ILE A 111 -2.78 0.64 -13.72
CA ILE A 111 -2.41 -0.67 -14.27
C ILE A 111 -0.89 -0.75 -14.28
N VAL A 112 -0.37 -1.89 -13.84
CA VAL A 112 1.06 -2.22 -13.79
C VAL A 112 1.62 -2.56 -15.17
#